data_AF-A0A1C6MGL1-F1
#
_entry.id   AF-A0A1C6MGL1-F1
#
_cell.length_a   1.000
_cell.length_b   1.000
_cell.length_c   1.000
_cell.angle_alpha   90.00
_cell.angle_beta   90.00
_cell.angle_gamma   90.00
#
_symmetry.space_group_name_H-M   'P 1'
#
loop_
_entity.id
_entity.type
_entity.pdbx_description
1 polymer ?
#
loop_
_entity_poly.entity_id
_entity_poly.type
_entity_poly.pdbx_seq_one_letter_code
_entity_poly.pdbx_strand_id
1 'polypeptide(L)'
;MTAENEPRPPGGRARFRPGKRLLPFPYNQDLSGVLRHLDRSRPESRVRLANDPFTAAYLAAGMRLLERNLGPGAQRGPHGKPYLLSFLSQRGVADEVANNPRPFPRRGTARALRRAWRSQSDFVADLINFAVWRENYRPKYRRQRAANTRKLVKGPDFVRAVHEMAYEHTAEGVEMPSVRLALALMTSADGDMEVKRAISRMYEDYLGSWKKLYEDVLRQRGLRLRPGLTLDDLANALSAATDGMILRAVGDPAADILDHERGRSLFGSVALAIVHAFLEPEGDESGLTLEEAVAARFDNGSY
;
A
#
# COMPACT_ATOMS: atom_id res chain seq x y z
N MET A 1 18.79 12.25 23.15
CA MET A 1 18.01 13.43 22.76
C MET A 1 18.41 13.83 21.36
N THR A 2 17.69 13.36 20.36
CA THR A 2 17.89 13.70 18.96
C THR A 2 16.50 13.90 18.37
N ALA A 3 16.23 15.14 17.99
CA ALA A 3 14.94 15.59 17.50
C ALA A 3 14.52 14.75 16.27
N GLU A 4 13.33 14.17 16.37
CA GLU A 4 12.66 13.52 15.25
C GLU A 4 12.49 14.54 14.12
N ASN A 5 13.10 14.26 12.97
CA ASN A 5 12.82 14.94 11.71
C ASN A 5 11.42 14.55 11.26
N GLU A 6 10.40 15.16 11.87
CA GLU A 6 9.07 15.21 11.28
C GLU A 6 9.18 15.94 9.92
N PRO A 7 8.63 15.37 8.83
CA PRO A 7 8.57 16.09 7.56
C PRO A 7 7.71 17.32 7.76
N ARG A 8 8.32 18.51 7.62
CA ARG A 8 7.61 19.79 7.60
C ARG A 8 6.43 19.71 6.61
N PRO A 9 5.22 20.14 7.00
CA PRO A 9 4.12 20.23 6.05
C PRO A 9 4.54 21.15 4.89
N PRO A 10 4.23 20.82 3.63
CA PRO A 10 4.59 21.66 2.50
C PRO A 10 4.03 23.06 2.72
N GLY A 11 4.95 24.01 2.88
CA GLY A 11 4.69 25.42 3.12
C GLY A 11 4.08 26.07 1.89
N GLY A 12 2.76 26.03 1.81
CA GLY A 12 1.97 26.84 0.92
C GLY A 12 0.55 26.87 1.47
N ARG A 13 0.08 28.01 1.95
CA ARG A 13 -1.32 28.17 2.38
C ARG A 13 -2.23 28.08 1.14
N ALA A 14 -2.47 26.86 0.64
CA ALA A 14 -3.57 26.62 -0.28
C ALA A 14 -4.84 27.08 0.43
N ARG A 15 -5.49 28.13 -0.09
CA ARG A 15 -6.78 28.60 0.44
C ARG A 15 -7.80 27.49 0.18
N PHE A 16 -8.03 26.64 1.18
CA PHE A 16 -9.07 25.63 1.15
C PHE A 16 -10.43 26.29 0.85
N ARG A 17 -11.27 25.62 0.04
CA ARG A 17 -12.65 26.07 -0.14
C ARG A 17 -13.42 25.98 1.18
N PRO A 18 -14.43 26.85 1.40
CA PRO A 18 -15.32 26.74 2.55
C PRO A 18 -15.85 25.31 2.69
N GLY A 19 -15.80 24.76 3.91
CA GLY A 19 -16.28 23.41 4.21
C GLY A 19 -15.23 22.29 4.10
N LYS A 20 -14.12 22.45 3.38
CA LYS A 20 -13.07 21.41 3.26
C LYS A 20 -12.45 21.06 4.61
N ARG A 21 -12.18 22.07 5.44
CA ARG A 21 -11.62 21.89 6.80
C ARG A 21 -12.58 21.20 7.77
N LEU A 22 -13.88 21.20 7.46
CA LEU A 22 -14.91 20.55 8.29
C LEU A 22 -15.03 19.05 8.00
N LEU A 23 -14.43 18.57 6.90
CA LEU A 23 -14.47 17.15 6.57
C LEU A 23 -13.67 16.31 7.59
N PRO A 24 -14.00 15.03 7.76
CA PRO A 24 -13.19 14.16 8.61
C PRO A 24 -11.81 13.93 7.99
N PHE A 25 -10.83 13.60 8.83
CA PHE A 25 -9.54 13.12 8.38
C PHE A 25 -9.68 11.79 7.61
N PRO A 26 -8.94 11.55 6.52
CA PRO A 26 -7.92 12.42 5.91
C PRO A 26 -8.47 13.39 4.85
N TYR A 27 -9.78 13.44 4.64
CA TYR A 27 -10.43 14.28 3.63
C TYR A 27 -10.32 15.78 3.88
N ASN A 28 -9.95 16.21 5.09
CA ASN A 28 -9.65 17.62 5.39
C ASN A 28 -8.23 18.05 5.01
N GLN A 29 -7.37 17.11 4.64
CA GLN A 29 -5.99 17.40 4.25
C GLN A 29 -5.89 17.93 2.82
N ASP A 30 -4.72 18.46 2.46
CA ASP A 30 -4.41 18.83 1.09
C ASP A 30 -4.27 17.58 0.21
N LEU A 31 -5.17 17.43 -0.77
CA LEU A 31 -5.20 16.29 -1.68
C LEU A 31 -4.45 16.55 -2.99
N SER A 32 -3.87 17.74 -3.20
CA SER A 32 -3.27 18.11 -4.48
C SER A 32 -2.00 17.32 -4.84
N GLY A 33 -1.29 16.79 -3.84
CA GLY A 33 -0.17 15.85 -4.06
C GLY A 33 -0.61 14.40 -4.29
N VAL A 34 -1.88 14.08 -4.01
CA VAL A 34 -2.44 12.73 -4.07
C VAL A 34 -3.26 12.52 -5.35
N LEU A 35 -4.08 13.51 -5.71
CA LEU A 35 -4.98 13.47 -6.88
C LEU A 35 -4.27 14.06 -8.10
N ARG A 36 -3.88 13.19 -9.03
CA ARG A 36 -3.01 13.53 -10.17
C ARG A 36 -3.78 13.62 -11.49
N HIS A 37 -4.96 13.02 -11.60
CA HIS A 37 -5.72 12.85 -12.85
C HIS A 37 -6.98 13.74 -12.94
N LEU A 38 -7.04 14.79 -12.12
CA LEU A 38 -8.11 15.78 -12.17
C LEU A 38 -8.07 16.60 -13.48
N ASP A 39 -9.24 16.80 -14.09
CA ASP A 39 -9.44 17.40 -15.42
C ASP A 39 -9.24 18.93 -15.43
N ARG A 40 -8.01 19.40 -15.17
CA ARG A 40 -7.66 20.83 -15.24
C ARG A 40 -6.28 21.02 -15.85
N SER A 41 -6.21 21.91 -16.85
CA SER A 41 -4.97 22.28 -17.54
C SER A 41 -4.04 23.15 -16.70
N ARG A 42 -4.58 24.09 -15.90
CA ARG A 42 -3.78 24.98 -15.05
C ARG A 42 -3.49 24.35 -13.68
N PRO A 43 -2.23 24.36 -13.19
CA PRO A 43 -1.85 23.78 -11.89
C PRO A 43 -2.70 24.30 -10.72
N GLU A 44 -2.88 25.62 -10.61
CA GLU A 44 -3.69 26.21 -9.53
C GLU A 44 -5.15 25.74 -9.54
N SER A 45 -5.74 25.60 -10.73
CA SER A 45 -7.11 25.10 -10.87
C SER A 45 -7.22 23.63 -10.45
N ARG A 46 -6.16 22.84 -10.67
CA ARG A 46 -6.08 21.46 -10.19
C ARG A 46 -5.99 21.40 -8.67
N VAL A 47 -5.13 22.22 -8.06
CA VAL A 47 -5.02 22.33 -6.58
C VAL A 47 -6.36 22.73 -5.95
N ARG A 48 -7.05 23.72 -6.55
CA ARG A 48 -8.39 24.13 -6.09
C ARG A 48 -9.41 23.00 -6.20
N LEU A 49 -9.41 22.27 -7.31
CA LEU A 49 -10.32 21.15 -7.53
C LEU A 49 -10.03 19.97 -6.60
N ALA A 50 -8.76 19.62 -6.38
CA ALA A 50 -8.36 18.57 -5.44
C ALA A 50 -8.87 18.84 -4.01
N ASN A 51 -8.92 20.12 -3.64
CA ASN A 51 -9.34 20.57 -2.32
C ASN A 51 -10.81 21.04 -2.26
N ASP A 52 -11.61 20.75 -3.27
CA ASP A 52 -13.05 21.00 -3.27
C ASP A 52 -13.78 19.93 -2.42
N PRO A 53 -14.73 20.30 -1.54
CA PRO A 53 -15.54 19.35 -0.78
C PRO A 53 -16.30 18.33 -1.64
N PHE A 54 -16.70 18.68 -2.86
CA PHE A 54 -17.35 17.74 -3.79
C PHE A 54 -16.38 16.67 -4.28
N THR A 55 -15.12 17.02 -4.58
CA THR A 55 -14.08 16.03 -4.93
C THR A 55 -13.90 15.03 -3.80
N ALA A 56 -13.82 15.52 -2.55
CA ALA A 56 -13.75 14.67 -1.37
C ALA A 56 -15.01 13.81 -1.18
N ALA A 57 -16.20 14.32 -1.53
CA ALA A 57 -17.45 13.57 -1.47
C ALA A 57 -17.47 12.36 -2.43
N TYR A 58 -16.93 12.52 -3.64
CA TYR A 58 -16.78 11.42 -4.59
C TYR A 58 -15.74 10.39 -4.16
N LEU A 59 -14.61 10.84 -3.59
CA LEU A 59 -13.62 9.93 -3.01
C LEU A 59 -14.19 9.17 -1.80
N ALA A 60 -14.97 9.82 -0.94
CA ALA A 60 -15.63 9.17 0.19
C ALA A 60 -16.64 8.12 -0.26
N ALA A 61 -17.42 8.41 -1.32
CA ALA A 61 -18.31 7.44 -1.94
C ALA A 61 -17.53 6.26 -2.55
N GLY A 62 -16.45 6.54 -3.29
CA GLY A 62 -15.56 5.51 -3.84
C GLY A 62 -14.96 4.60 -2.77
N MET A 63 -14.43 5.16 -1.67
CA MET A 63 -13.88 4.39 -0.55
C MET A 63 -14.92 3.50 0.13
N ARG A 64 -16.17 3.96 0.30
CA ARG A 64 -17.24 3.11 0.83
C ARG A 64 -17.60 1.98 -0.10
N LEU A 65 -17.60 2.22 -1.41
CA LEU A 65 -17.81 1.17 -2.40
C LEU A 65 -16.68 0.14 -2.35
N LEU A 66 -15.43 0.58 -2.18
CA LEU A 66 -14.30 -0.33 -1.96
C LEU A 66 -14.51 -1.15 -0.69
N GLU A 67 -14.85 -0.54 0.43
CA GLU A 67 -15.11 -1.24 1.69
C GLU A 67 -16.23 -2.29 1.53
N ARG A 68 -17.35 -1.91 0.92
CA ARG A 68 -18.50 -2.81 0.77
C ARG A 68 -18.22 -4.01 -0.14
N ASN A 69 -17.43 -3.82 -1.20
CA ASN A 69 -17.23 -4.85 -2.22
C ASN A 69 -15.92 -5.62 -2.08
N LEU A 70 -14.92 -5.02 -1.42
CA LEU A 70 -13.58 -5.59 -1.26
C LEU A 70 -13.13 -5.68 0.22
N GLY A 71 -13.83 -5.07 1.17
CA GLY A 71 -13.50 -5.15 2.59
C GLY A 71 -13.74 -6.54 3.22
N PRO A 72 -13.30 -6.76 4.46
CA PRO A 72 -13.58 -7.98 5.20
C PRO A 72 -15.10 -8.28 5.25
N GLY A 73 -15.50 -9.50 4.92
CA GLY A 73 -16.91 -9.90 4.93
C GLY A 73 -17.77 -9.33 3.79
N ALA A 74 -17.17 -8.77 2.74
CA ALA A 74 -17.89 -8.29 1.57
C ALA A 74 -18.80 -9.38 0.96
N GLN A 75 -20.12 -9.14 0.96
CA GLN A 75 -21.09 -10.04 0.38
C GLN A 75 -21.15 -9.82 -1.14
N ARG A 76 -20.72 -10.81 -1.92
CA ARG A 76 -20.96 -10.83 -3.37
C ARG A 76 -22.42 -11.19 -3.59
N GLY A 77 -23.18 -10.31 -4.26
CA GLY A 77 -24.60 -10.53 -4.52
C GLY A 77 -24.86 -11.88 -5.26
N PRO A 78 -26.05 -12.49 -5.07
CA PRO A 78 -26.36 -13.85 -5.53
C PRO A 78 -26.44 -14.04 -7.05
N HIS A 79 -26.31 -12.98 -7.86
CA HIS A 79 -26.47 -13.04 -9.31
C HIS A 79 -25.33 -12.34 -10.05
N GLY A 80 -24.62 -13.13 -10.87
CA GLY A 80 -23.98 -12.68 -12.11
C GLY A 80 -22.71 -11.87 -11.95
N LYS A 81 -21.59 -12.42 -12.45
CA LYS A 81 -20.27 -11.78 -12.59
C LYS A 81 -20.39 -10.27 -12.87
N PRO A 82 -20.14 -9.38 -11.90
CA PRO A 82 -19.86 -8.00 -12.22
C PRO A 82 -18.45 -7.98 -12.83
N TYR A 83 -18.27 -7.33 -13.98
CA TYR A 83 -16.93 -6.94 -14.44
C TYR A 83 -16.16 -6.36 -13.25
N LEU A 84 -14.89 -6.73 -13.10
CA LEU A 84 -14.07 -6.27 -11.99
C LEU A 84 -14.16 -4.74 -11.92
N LEU A 85 -14.52 -4.19 -10.76
CA LEU A 85 -14.75 -2.76 -10.51
C LEU A 85 -15.97 -2.11 -11.16
N SER A 86 -16.93 -2.86 -11.71
CA SER A 86 -18.21 -2.31 -12.19
C SER A 86 -18.97 -1.50 -11.11
N PHE A 87 -18.77 -1.85 -9.84
CA PHE A 87 -19.29 -1.09 -8.69
C PHE A 87 -18.69 0.33 -8.57
N LEU A 88 -17.53 0.61 -9.20
CA LEU A 88 -16.92 1.94 -9.30
C LEU A 88 -17.31 2.69 -10.58
N SER A 89 -18.36 2.25 -11.29
CA SER A 89 -18.88 3.01 -12.44
C SER A 89 -19.22 4.45 -12.05
N GLN A 90 -19.10 5.39 -12.99
CA GLN A 90 -19.40 6.80 -12.73
C GLN A 90 -20.80 7.02 -12.16
N ARG A 91 -21.77 6.20 -12.60
CA ARG A 91 -23.13 6.21 -12.07
C ARG A 91 -23.18 5.65 -10.65
N GLY A 92 -22.60 4.47 -10.41
CA GLY A 92 -22.56 3.86 -9.08
C GLY A 92 -21.91 4.77 -8.03
N VAL A 93 -20.80 5.42 -8.36
CA VAL A 93 -20.14 6.38 -7.46
C VAL A 93 -21.02 7.61 -7.23
N ALA A 94 -21.64 8.16 -8.28
CA ALA A 94 -22.51 9.33 -8.15
C ALA A 94 -23.77 9.04 -7.31
N ASP A 95 -24.37 7.86 -7.48
CA ASP A 95 -25.51 7.41 -6.70
C ASP A 95 -25.11 7.22 -5.23
N GLU A 96 -23.93 6.64 -4.99
CA GLU A 96 -23.40 6.44 -3.63
C GLU A 96 -23.10 7.76 -2.90
N VAL A 97 -22.84 8.88 -3.60
CA VAL A 97 -22.69 10.20 -2.95
C VAL A 97 -23.93 10.57 -2.13
N ALA A 98 -25.13 10.13 -2.51
CA ALA A 98 -26.35 10.38 -1.73
C ALA A 98 -26.28 9.78 -0.31
N ASN A 99 -25.54 8.69 -0.14
CA ASN A 99 -25.36 7.98 1.11
C ASN A 99 -24.19 8.52 1.95
N ASN A 100 -23.51 9.60 1.51
CA ASN A 100 -22.40 10.17 2.25
C ASN A 100 -22.80 10.58 3.68
N PRO A 101 -22.00 10.29 4.72
CA PRO A 101 -22.25 10.83 6.05
C PRO A 101 -22.07 12.36 6.06
N ARG A 102 -22.71 13.06 7.00
CA ARG A 102 -22.35 14.46 7.25
C ARG A 102 -20.89 14.52 7.72
N PRO A 103 -20.11 15.57 7.38
CA PRO A 103 -20.50 16.79 6.69
C PRO A 103 -20.23 16.76 5.17
N PHE A 104 -20.01 15.59 4.57
CA PHE A 104 -19.79 15.52 3.13
C PHE A 104 -21.04 15.96 2.35
N PRO A 105 -20.85 16.63 1.20
CA PRO A 105 -21.92 16.81 0.24
C PRO A 105 -22.61 15.49 -0.10
N ARG A 106 -23.96 15.52 -0.14
CA ARG A 106 -24.83 14.37 -0.47
C ARG A 106 -25.50 14.47 -1.83
N ARG A 107 -25.14 15.48 -2.63
CA ARG A 107 -25.69 15.67 -3.98
C ARG A 107 -24.56 15.50 -4.98
N GLY A 108 -24.54 14.36 -5.66
CA GLY A 108 -23.60 14.05 -6.73
C GLY A 108 -24.36 13.72 -8.01
N THR A 109 -23.75 14.00 -9.16
CA THR A 109 -24.22 13.49 -10.46
C THR A 109 -23.04 12.92 -11.24
N ALA A 110 -23.28 11.97 -12.14
CA ALA A 110 -22.22 11.44 -13.00
C ALA A 110 -21.61 12.55 -13.89
N ARG A 111 -22.40 13.56 -14.28
CA ARG A 111 -21.90 14.74 -15.01
C ARG A 111 -20.93 15.58 -14.17
N ALA A 112 -21.21 15.77 -12.88
CA ALA A 112 -20.30 16.49 -11.99
C ALA A 112 -19.01 15.69 -11.73
N LEU A 113 -19.10 14.36 -11.61
CA LEU A 113 -17.92 13.48 -11.55
C LEU A 113 -17.07 13.63 -12.82
N ARG A 114 -17.68 13.59 -14.02
CA ARG A 114 -16.98 13.78 -15.30
C ARG A 114 -16.31 15.14 -15.48
N ARG A 115 -16.79 16.17 -14.77
CA ARG A 115 -16.17 17.50 -14.75
C ARG A 115 -14.95 17.57 -13.85
N ALA A 116 -14.81 16.62 -12.93
CA ALA A 116 -13.67 16.50 -12.03
C ALA A 116 -12.62 15.53 -12.59
N TRP A 117 -13.06 14.41 -13.17
CA TRP A 117 -12.22 13.41 -13.83
C TRP A 117 -12.75 13.14 -15.24
N ARG A 118 -11.90 13.23 -16.26
CA ARG A 118 -12.32 13.13 -17.66
C ARG A 118 -12.88 11.75 -18.00
N SER A 119 -12.27 10.69 -17.47
CA SER A 119 -12.68 9.30 -17.66
C SER A 119 -12.95 8.57 -16.34
N GLN A 120 -13.51 7.37 -16.42
CA GLN A 120 -13.60 6.48 -15.25
C GLN A 120 -12.21 6.01 -14.78
N SER A 121 -11.31 5.70 -15.72
CA SER A 121 -9.93 5.29 -15.39
C SER A 121 -9.18 6.37 -14.63
N ASP A 122 -9.35 7.65 -14.98
CA ASP A 122 -8.76 8.78 -14.23
C ASP A 122 -9.25 8.83 -12.77
N PHE A 123 -10.56 8.62 -12.57
CA PHE A 123 -11.13 8.57 -11.23
C PHE A 123 -10.60 7.36 -10.44
N VAL A 124 -10.55 6.18 -11.07
CA VAL A 124 -10.05 4.96 -10.43
C VAL A 124 -8.56 5.12 -10.07
N ALA A 125 -7.74 5.68 -10.96
CA ALA A 125 -6.33 5.96 -10.69
C ALA A 125 -6.15 6.89 -9.47
N ASP A 126 -6.92 7.97 -9.39
CA ASP A 126 -6.89 8.87 -8.23
C ASP A 126 -7.48 8.25 -6.96
N LEU A 127 -8.48 7.38 -7.08
CA LEU A 127 -9.03 6.64 -5.95
C LEU A 127 -8.01 5.64 -5.40
N ILE A 128 -7.21 4.97 -6.25
CA ILE A 128 -6.10 4.11 -5.82
C ILE A 128 -5.07 4.93 -5.06
N ASN A 129 -4.59 6.02 -5.67
CA ASN A 129 -3.61 6.92 -5.04
C ASN A 129 -4.10 7.42 -3.68
N PHE A 130 -5.38 7.75 -3.59
CA PHE A 130 -6.01 8.12 -2.33
C PHE A 130 -6.07 6.95 -1.35
N ALA A 131 -6.60 5.80 -1.75
CA ALA A 131 -6.82 4.63 -0.89
C ALA A 131 -5.52 4.08 -0.27
N VAL A 132 -4.41 4.17 -0.99
CA VAL A 132 -3.08 3.74 -0.51
C VAL A 132 -2.25 4.86 0.11
N TRP A 133 -2.81 6.07 0.19
CA TRP A 133 -2.14 7.18 0.85
C TRP A 133 -1.95 6.88 2.33
N ARG A 134 -0.75 7.15 2.86
CA ARG A 134 -0.37 6.86 4.27
C ARG A 134 -1.36 7.40 5.33
N GLU A 135 -2.09 8.46 5.00
CA GLU A 135 -3.07 9.06 5.91
C GLU A 135 -4.36 8.23 6.02
N ASN A 136 -4.62 7.30 5.09
CA ASN A 136 -5.73 6.34 5.20
C ASN A 136 -5.41 5.13 6.08
N TYR A 137 -4.17 4.98 6.57
CA TYR A 137 -3.78 3.91 7.47
C TYR A 137 -4.24 4.21 8.90
N ARG A 138 -4.70 3.18 9.63
CA ARG A 138 -5.17 3.37 11.01
C ARG A 138 -4.03 3.93 11.89
N PRO A 139 -4.27 4.92 12.76
CA PRO A 139 -3.22 5.52 13.60
C PRO A 139 -2.44 4.51 14.44
N LYS A 140 -3.11 3.43 14.90
CA LYS A 140 -2.47 2.31 15.61
C LYS A 140 -1.36 1.68 14.78
N TYR A 141 -1.63 1.39 13.51
CA TYR A 141 -0.65 0.75 12.61
C TYR A 141 0.56 1.65 12.35
N ARG A 142 0.36 2.96 12.20
CA ARG A 142 1.49 3.90 12.03
C ARG A 142 2.45 3.89 13.21
N ARG A 143 1.92 3.94 14.44
CA ARG A 143 2.74 3.89 15.66
C ARG A 143 3.43 2.53 15.82
N GLN A 144 2.70 1.46 15.56
CA GLN A 144 3.21 0.10 15.67
C GLN A 144 4.34 -0.14 14.65
N ARG A 145 4.15 0.26 13.40
CA ARG A 145 5.16 0.18 12.34
C ARG A 145 6.44 0.89 12.73
N ALA A 146 6.35 2.12 13.26
CA ALA A 146 7.53 2.85 13.74
C ALA A 146 8.26 2.13 14.87
N ALA A 147 7.52 1.51 15.81
CA ALA A 147 8.12 0.71 16.88
C ALA A 147 8.83 -0.54 16.35
N ASN A 148 8.22 -1.26 15.42
CA ASN A 148 8.81 -2.47 14.85
C ASN A 148 9.99 -2.18 13.93
N THR A 149 9.96 -1.09 13.17
CA THR A 149 11.14 -0.59 12.45
C THR A 149 12.33 -0.38 13.39
N ARG A 150 12.12 0.23 14.57
CA ARG A 150 13.21 0.39 15.56
C ARG A 150 13.76 -0.95 16.05
N LYS A 151 12.89 -1.93 16.32
CA LYS A 151 13.31 -3.29 16.71
C LYS A 151 14.10 -3.97 15.60
N LEU A 152 13.66 -3.84 14.35
CA LEU A 152 14.33 -4.44 13.21
C LEU A 152 15.75 -3.88 13.04
N VAL A 153 15.90 -2.55 13.13
CA VAL A 153 17.18 -1.86 12.92
C VAL A 153 18.12 -2.03 14.12
N LYS A 154 17.64 -1.85 15.36
CA LYS A 154 18.50 -1.76 16.56
C LYS A 154 18.13 -2.70 17.71
N GLY A 155 17.04 -3.45 17.58
CA GLY A 155 16.59 -4.35 18.64
C GLY A 155 17.56 -5.52 18.85
N PRO A 156 17.61 -6.08 20.07
CA PRO A 156 18.55 -7.16 20.38
C PRO A 156 18.25 -8.46 19.63
N ASP A 157 16.97 -8.74 19.33
CA ASP A 157 16.53 -9.96 18.67
C ASP A 157 15.97 -9.63 17.27
N PHE A 158 16.83 -9.80 16.26
CA PHE A 158 16.48 -9.52 14.87
C PHE A 158 15.44 -10.50 14.32
N VAL A 159 15.59 -11.79 14.62
CA VAL A 159 14.71 -12.86 14.12
C VAL A 159 13.28 -12.64 14.61
N ARG A 160 13.12 -12.35 15.90
CA ARG A 160 11.82 -12.01 16.47
C ARG A 160 11.25 -10.74 15.85
N ALA A 161 12.07 -9.71 15.65
CA ALA A 161 11.63 -8.47 15.02
C ALA A 161 11.12 -8.69 13.58
N VAL A 162 11.76 -9.57 12.80
CA VAL A 162 11.30 -9.96 11.46
C VAL A 162 9.93 -10.64 11.55
N HIS A 163 9.74 -11.61 12.44
CA HIS A 163 8.45 -12.28 12.59
C HIS A 163 7.34 -11.33 13.05
N GLU A 164 7.59 -10.46 14.03
CA GLU A 164 6.61 -9.48 14.50
C GLU A 164 6.21 -8.51 13.38
N MET A 165 7.19 -7.96 12.65
CA MET A 165 6.94 -7.07 11.52
C MET A 165 6.18 -7.77 10.39
N ALA A 166 6.57 -8.99 10.05
CA ALA A 166 5.94 -9.78 9.00
C ALA A 166 4.49 -10.14 9.34
N TYR A 167 4.22 -10.60 10.56
CA TYR A 167 2.86 -10.92 11.00
C TYR A 167 1.95 -9.71 10.92
N GLU A 168 2.35 -8.59 11.53
CA GLU A 168 1.53 -7.39 11.55
C GLU A 168 1.30 -6.82 10.16
N HIS A 169 2.33 -6.83 9.31
CA HIS A 169 2.21 -6.31 7.96
C HIS A 169 1.26 -7.15 7.10
N THR A 170 1.37 -8.49 7.18
CA THR A 170 0.45 -9.38 6.48
C THR A 170 -0.98 -9.27 7.04
N ALA A 171 -1.15 -9.26 8.36
CA ALA A 171 -2.47 -9.12 8.99
C ALA A 171 -3.14 -7.79 8.66
N GLU A 172 -2.37 -6.69 8.64
CA GLU A 172 -2.86 -5.39 8.18
C GLU A 172 -3.28 -5.45 6.71
N GLY A 173 -2.43 -6.00 5.84
CA GLY A 173 -2.71 -6.10 4.41
C GLY A 173 -3.99 -6.89 4.09
N VAL A 174 -4.24 -7.98 4.81
CA VAL A 174 -5.47 -8.78 4.67
C VAL A 174 -6.72 -7.96 4.98
N GLU A 175 -6.65 -7.06 5.96
CA GLU A 175 -7.77 -6.23 6.42
C GLU A 175 -7.98 -4.95 5.59
N MET A 176 -7.02 -4.57 4.73
CA MET A 176 -7.09 -3.32 3.97
C MET A 176 -7.79 -3.51 2.61
N PRO A 177 -8.95 -2.86 2.37
CA PRO A 177 -9.61 -2.91 1.05
C PRO A 177 -8.74 -2.33 -0.07
N SER A 178 -7.87 -1.37 0.25
CA SER A 178 -6.95 -0.76 -0.71
C SER A 178 -5.89 -1.74 -1.22
N VAL A 179 -5.39 -2.63 -0.35
CA VAL A 179 -4.46 -3.70 -0.74
C VAL A 179 -5.15 -4.71 -1.63
N ARG A 180 -6.38 -5.13 -1.27
CA ARG A 180 -7.19 -6.04 -2.11
C ARG A 180 -7.52 -5.44 -3.48
N LEU A 181 -7.83 -4.15 -3.52
CA LEU A 181 -8.01 -3.41 -4.78
C LEU A 181 -6.74 -3.43 -5.62
N ALA A 182 -5.59 -3.11 -5.03
CA ALA A 182 -4.30 -3.11 -5.71
C ALA A 182 -3.98 -4.48 -6.31
N LEU A 183 -4.10 -5.56 -5.52
CA LEU A 183 -3.88 -6.94 -5.97
C LEU A 183 -4.83 -7.35 -7.09
N ALA A 184 -6.13 -7.02 -6.97
CA ALA A 184 -7.10 -7.31 -8.02
C ALA A 184 -6.78 -6.56 -9.32
N LEU A 185 -6.34 -5.31 -9.21
CA LEU A 185 -6.01 -4.49 -10.35
C LEU A 185 -4.71 -4.90 -11.06
N MET A 186 -3.73 -5.43 -10.34
CA MET A 186 -2.49 -5.94 -10.96
C MET A 186 -2.77 -7.04 -11.98
N THR A 187 -3.73 -7.91 -11.70
CA THR A 187 -4.05 -9.05 -12.56
C THR A 187 -5.07 -8.70 -13.63
N SER A 188 -5.83 -7.62 -13.46
CA SER A 188 -6.98 -7.30 -14.31
C SER A 188 -6.82 -6.06 -15.18
N ALA A 189 -5.86 -5.18 -14.87
CA ALA A 189 -5.66 -3.93 -15.62
C ALA A 189 -5.01 -4.18 -16.98
N ASP A 190 -5.03 -5.41 -17.50
CA ASP A 190 -4.47 -5.73 -18.80
C ASP A 190 -5.25 -5.01 -19.90
N GLY A 191 -4.61 -4.03 -20.54
CA GLY A 191 -5.23 -3.11 -21.50
C GLY A 191 -5.54 -1.70 -20.99
N ASP A 192 -5.50 -1.42 -19.68
CA ASP A 192 -5.68 -0.05 -19.14
C ASP A 192 -4.33 0.55 -18.71
N MET A 193 -3.73 1.35 -19.59
CA MET A 193 -2.41 1.96 -19.37
C MET A 193 -2.39 2.97 -18.22
N GLU A 194 -3.49 3.66 -17.94
CA GLU A 194 -3.52 4.64 -16.84
C GLU A 194 -3.58 3.95 -15.49
N VAL A 195 -4.38 2.89 -15.38
CA VAL A 195 -4.43 2.06 -14.18
C VAL A 195 -3.11 1.33 -13.96
N LYS A 196 -2.51 0.73 -15.01
CA LYS A 196 -1.16 0.13 -14.92
C LYS A 196 -0.13 1.13 -14.39
N ARG A 197 -0.07 2.35 -14.95
CA ARG A 197 0.84 3.40 -14.48
C ARG A 197 0.57 3.83 -13.05
N ALA A 198 -0.70 3.90 -12.63
CA ALA A 198 -1.05 4.22 -11.24
C ALA A 198 -0.52 3.16 -10.27
N ILE A 199 -0.69 1.87 -10.59
CA ILE A 199 -0.16 0.75 -9.79
C ILE A 199 1.37 0.77 -9.77
N SER A 200 2.03 0.93 -10.92
CA SER A 200 3.50 0.96 -10.99
C SER A 200 4.08 2.06 -10.11
N ARG A 201 3.56 3.29 -10.20
CA ARG A 201 4.01 4.41 -9.36
C ARG A 201 3.76 4.19 -7.88
N MET A 202 2.61 3.61 -7.54
CA MET A 202 2.30 3.24 -6.16
C MET A 202 3.34 2.24 -5.62
N TYR A 203 3.74 1.25 -6.41
CA TYR A 203 4.80 0.29 -6.04
C TYR A 203 6.17 0.95 -5.97
N GLU A 204 6.53 1.83 -6.91
CA GLU A 204 7.78 2.59 -6.86
C GLU A 204 7.90 3.41 -5.56
N ASP A 205 6.85 4.15 -5.20
CA ASP A 205 6.80 4.93 -3.95
C ASP A 205 6.85 4.00 -2.71
N TYR A 206 6.10 2.90 -2.74
CA TYR A 206 6.04 1.91 -1.66
C TYR A 206 7.40 1.23 -1.43
N LEU A 207 7.98 0.65 -2.47
CA LEU A 207 9.30 -0.01 -2.42
C LEU A 207 10.40 0.98 -2.09
N GLY A 208 10.33 2.22 -2.60
CA GLY A 208 11.28 3.27 -2.24
C GLY A 208 11.37 3.54 -0.74
N SER A 209 10.24 3.46 -0.01
CA SER A 209 10.24 3.61 1.45
C SER A 209 10.84 2.40 2.18
N TRP A 210 10.60 1.19 1.68
CA TRP A 210 11.14 -0.05 2.24
C TRP A 210 12.63 -0.21 1.98
N LYS A 211 13.11 0.18 0.79
CA LYS A 211 14.54 0.15 0.45
C LYS A 211 15.38 0.94 1.45
N LYS A 212 14.93 2.13 1.84
CA LYS A 212 15.61 2.94 2.89
C LYS A 212 15.68 2.20 4.23
N LEU A 213 14.61 1.50 4.61
CA LEU A 213 14.61 0.67 5.82
C LEU A 213 15.61 -0.49 5.69
N TYR A 214 15.63 -1.16 4.54
CA TYR A 214 16.56 -2.26 4.30
C TYR A 214 18.02 -1.78 4.34
N GLU A 215 18.36 -0.64 3.73
CA GLU A 215 19.67 0.00 3.85
C GLU A 215 20.06 0.26 5.32
N ASP A 216 19.13 0.78 6.11
CA ASP A 216 19.36 1.02 7.54
C ASP A 216 19.60 -0.28 8.30
N VAL A 217 18.83 -1.34 8.00
CA VAL A 217 19.02 -2.66 8.61
C VAL A 217 20.37 -3.24 8.22
N LEU A 218 20.72 -3.24 6.93
CA LEU A 218 22.01 -3.77 6.44
C LEU A 218 23.18 -3.11 7.17
N ARG A 219 23.21 -1.78 7.17
CA ARG A 219 24.26 -1.00 7.82
C ARG A 219 24.33 -1.21 9.33
N GLN A 220 23.20 -1.23 10.03
CA GLN A 220 23.19 -1.34 11.50
C GLN A 220 23.43 -2.77 12.00
N ARG A 221 23.22 -3.76 11.14
CA ARG A 221 23.44 -5.18 11.45
C ARG A 221 24.77 -5.71 10.93
N GLY A 222 25.56 -4.90 10.21
CA GLY A 222 26.79 -5.34 9.57
C GLY A 222 26.50 -6.44 8.56
N LEU A 223 25.54 -6.19 7.66
CA LEU A 223 25.15 -7.12 6.60
C LEU A 223 25.35 -6.45 5.25
N ARG A 224 25.67 -7.24 4.24
CA ARG A 224 25.69 -6.81 2.84
C ARG A 224 24.95 -7.80 1.95
N LEU A 225 24.55 -7.33 0.77
CA LEU A 225 24.00 -8.19 -0.26
C LEU A 225 25.09 -9.09 -0.83
N ARG A 226 24.73 -10.32 -1.19
CA ARG A 226 25.61 -11.22 -1.95
C ARG A 226 25.94 -10.62 -3.33
N PRO A 227 27.07 -11.01 -3.94
CA PRO A 227 27.41 -10.59 -5.29
C PRO A 227 26.31 -10.89 -6.29
N GLY A 228 26.06 -9.93 -7.19
CA GLY A 228 25.02 -10.01 -8.22
C GLY A 228 23.62 -9.60 -7.77
N LEU A 229 23.36 -9.50 -6.45
CA LEU A 229 22.08 -9.05 -5.93
C LEU A 229 22.07 -7.55 -5.63
N THR A 230 20.93 -6.92 -5.90
CA THR A 230 20.68 -5.52 -5.62
C THR A 230 19.64 -5.33 -4.51
N LEU A 231 19.55 -4.10 -4.01
CA LEU A 231 18.51 -3.73 -3.07
C LEU A 231 17.10 -3.80 -3.70
N ASP A 232 17.02 -3.58 -5.03
CA ASP A 232 15.78 -3.75 -5.77
C ASP A 232 15.36 -5.22 -5.81
N ASP A 233 16.30 -6.16 -5.97
CA ASP A 233 16.00 -7.60 -5.95
C ASP A 233 15.46 -8.02 -4.58
N LEU A 234 16.11 -7.59 -3.49
CA LEU A 234 15.64 -7.87 -2.14
C LEU A 234 14.24 -7.29 -1.90
N ALA A 235 14.01 -6.03 -2.28
CA ALA A 235 12.73 -5.37 -2.08
C ALA A 235 11.61 -6.00 -2.89
N ASN A 236 11.88 -6.36 -4.15
CA ASN A 236 10.91 -7.04 -5.01
C ASN A 236 10.62 -8.45 -4.50
N ALA A 237 11.62 -9.22 -4.09
CA ALA A 237 11.44 -10.57 -3.55
C ALA A 237 10.57 -10.57 -2.29
N LEU A 238 10.88 -9.68 -1.33
CA LEU A 238 10.08 -9.53 -0.10
C LEU A 238 8.66 -9.02 -0.39
N SER A 239 8.50 -8.06 -1.31
CA SER A 239 7.18 -7.56 -1.69
C SER A 239 6.34 -8.62 -2.38
N ALA A 240 6.89 -9.33 -3.36
CA ALA A 240 6.19 -10.40 -4.08
C ALA A 240 5.77 -11.53 -3.13
N ALA A 241 6.65 -11.92 -2.20
CA ALA A 241 6.32 -12.87 -1.15
C ALA A 241 5.19 -12.34 -0.26
N THR A 242 5.24 -11.08 0.17
CA THR A 242 4.19 -10.47 1.00
C THR A 242 2.85 -10.44 0.27
N ASP A 243 2.84 -9.98 -0.98
CA ASP A 243 1.64 -9.86 -1.81
C ASP A 243 1.01 -11.23 -2.06
N GLY A 244 1.83 -12.26 -2.34
CA GLY A 244 1.39 -13.63 -2.46
C GLY A 244 0.78 -14.20 -1.17
N MET A 245 1.38 -13.89 -0.02
CA MET A 245 0.87 -14.32 1.29
C MET A 245 -0.45 -13.64 1.64
N ILE A 246 -0.57 -12.33 1.39
CA ILE A 246 -1.83 -11.59 1.57
C ILE A 246 -2.90 -12.15 0.63
N LEU A 247 -2.58 -12.35 -0.64
CA LEU A 247 -3.51 -12.90 -1.62
C LEU A 247 -3.99 -14.30 -1.20
N ARG A 248 -3.07 -15.16 -0.74
CA ARG A 248 -3.41 -16.50 -0.25
C ARG A 248 -4.28 -16.45 0.99
N ALA A 249 -3.94 -15.61 1.97
CA ALA A 249 -4.73 -15.45 3.20
C ALA A 249 -6.15 -14.91 2.93
N VAL A 250 -6.31 -14.02 1.95
CA VAL A 250 -7.62 -13.50 1.53
C VAL A 250 -8.42 -14.56 0.76
N GLY A 251 -7.77 -15.30 -0.16
CA GLY A 251 -8.43 -16.26 -1.02
C GLY A 251 -8.73 -17.61 -0.36
N ASP A 252 -7.93 -17.99 0.62
CA ASP A 252 -8.01 -19.25 1.37
C ASP A 252 -7.68 -19.01 2.85
N PRO A 253 -8.66 -18.56 3.66
CA PRO A 253 -8.46 -18.31 5.09
C PRO A 253 -8.04 -19.54 5.89
N ALA A 254 -8.21 -20.75 5.35
CA ALA A 254 -7.81 -22.01 5.99
C ALA A 254 -6.36 -22.40 5.70
N ALA A 255 -5.62 -21.61 4.91
CA ALA A 255 -4.22 -21.90 4.55
C ALA A 255 -3.19 -21.62 5.68
N ASP A 256 -3.64 -21.30 6.90
CA ASP A 256 -2.81 -21.03 8.08
C ASP A 256 -1.66 -20.02 7.83
N ILE A 257 -1.89 -19.03 6.97
CA ILE A 257 -0.89 -17.99 6.65
C ILE A 257 -0.64 -17.08 7.85
N LEU A 258 -1.67 -16.85 8.68
CA LEU A 258 -1.64 -16.02 9.88
C LEU A 258 -2.00 -16.88 11.10
N ASP A 259 -1.08 -16.97 12.06
CA ASP A 259 -1.28 -17.54 13.38
C ASP A 259 -1.51 -16.38 14.37
N HIS A 260 -2.77 -16.06 14.60
CA HIS A 260 -3.15 -14.96 15.49
C HIS A 260 -2.86 -15.25 16.96
N GLU A 261 -2.86 -16.53 17.37
CA GLU A 261 -2.58 -16.92 18.76
C GLU A 261 -1.11 -16.67 19.11
N ARG A 262 -0.21 -17.00 18.19
CA ARG A 262 1.24 -16.82 18.38
C ARG A 262 1.76 -15.50 17.84
N GLY A 263 0.93 -14.73 17.14
CA GLY A 263 1.34 -13.50 16.47
C GLY A 263 2.42 -13.75 15.41
N ARG A 264 2.26 -14.82 14.61
CA ARG A 264 3.22 -15.25 13.58
C ARG A 264 2.55 -15.36 12.22
N SER A 265 3.35 -15.26 11.17
CA SER A 265 2.90 -15.54 9.81
C SER A 265 3.90 -16.40 9.06
N LEU A 266 3.42 -17.14 8.06
CA LEU A 266 4.29 -17.86 7.12
C LEU A 266 5.26 -16.90 6.42
N PHE A 267 4.81 -15.67 6.14
CA PHE A 267 5.67 -14.62 5.59
C PHE A 267 6.90 -14.35 6.46
N GLY A 268 6.81 -14.40 7.80
CA GLY A 268 7.98 -14.21 8.66
C GLY A 268 9.08 -15.24 8.41
N SER A 269 8.70 -16.50 8.22
CA SER A 269 9.65 -17.57 7.89
C SER A 269 10.25 -17.39 6.49
N VAL A 270 9.41 -17.03 5.51
CA VAL A 270 9.87 -16.75 4.14
C VAL A 270 10.79 -15.54 4.09
N ALA A 271 10.49 -14.48 4.84
CA ALA A 271 11.31 -13.29 4.94
C ALA A 271 12.69 -13.61 5.52
N LEU A 272 12.77 -14.45 6.56
CA LEU A 272 14.05 -14.93 7.09
C LEU A 272 14.82 -15.79 6.09
N ALA A 273 14.14 -16.65 5.32
CA ALA A 273 14.78 -17.44 4.27
C ALA A 273 15.36 -16.53 3.17
N ILE A 274 14.60 -15.53 2.72
CA ILE A 274 15.07 -14.54 1.73
C ILE A 274 16.25 -13.75 2.29
N VAL A 275 16.14 -13.23 3.52
CA VAL A 275 17.21 -12.49 4.20
C VAL A 275 18.49 -13.34 4.32
N HIS A 276 18.36 -14.60 4.74
CA HIS A 276 19.49 -15.51 4.86
C HIS A 276 20.12 -15.84 3.50
N ALA A 277 19.31 -16.00 2.47
CA ALA A 277 19.78 -16.30 1.12
C ALA A 277 20.44 -15.09 0.46
N PHE A 278 19.88 -13.90 0.60
CA PHE A 278 20.30 -12.69 -0.12
C PHE A 278 21.46 -11.96 0.55
N LEU A 279 21.64 -12.14 1.86
CA LEU A 279 22.58 -11.37 2.65
C LEU A 279 23.71 -12.24 3.21
N GLU A 280 24.85 -11.60 3.43
CA GLU A 280 25.98 -12.15 4.18
C GLU A 280 26.47 -11.13 5.23
N PRO A 281 27.04 -11.60 6.36
CA PRO A 281 27.68 -10.71 7.33
C PRO A 281 28.80 -9.92 6.66
N GLU A 282 28.96 -8.65 7.01
CA GLU A 282 30.10 -7.84 6.60
C GLU A 282 31.33 -8.20 7.45
N GLY A 283 32.47 -8.44 6.80
CA GLY A 283 33.72 -8.87 7.46
C GLY A 283 33.88 -10.39 7.71
N ASP A 284 32.87 -11.21 7.41
CA ASP A 284 32.96 -12.68 7.38
C ASP A 284 32.21 -13.22 6.16
N GLU A 285 32.65 -12.76 4.99
CA GLU A 285 31.85 -12.88 3.78
C GLU A 285 32.31 -14.06 2.96
N SER A 286 31.35 -14.86 2.46
CA SER A 286 31.71 -15.98 1.59
C SER A 286 32.10 -15.48 0.19
N GLY A 287 31.59 -14.30 -0.22
CA GLY A 287 31.82 -13.75 -1.55
C GLY A 287 31.17 -14.58 -2.67
N LEU A 288 30.30 -15.52 -2.30
CA LEU A 288 29.59 -16.40 -3.22
C LEU A 288 28.28 -15.72 -3.64
N THR A 289 27.99 -15.81 -4.93
CA THR A 289 26.64 -15.56 -5.47
C THR A 289 25.60 -16.45 -4.78
N LEU A 290 24.31 -16.15 -4.96
CA LEU A 290 23.24 -16.96 -4.39
C LEU A 290 23.31 -18.42 -4.87
N GLU A 291 23.49 -18.61 -6.18
CA GLU A 291 23.56 -19.92 -6.83
C GLU A 291 24.75 -20.73 -6.33
N GLU A 292 25.93 -20.12 -6.21
CA GLU A 292 27.12 -20.77 -5.68
C GLU A 292 26.97 -21.14 -4.20
N ALA A 293 26.37 -20.27 -3.38
CA ALA A 293 26.10 -20.56 -1.98
C ALA A 293 25.13 -21.74 -1.81
N VAL A 294 24.15 -21.85 -2.70
CA VAL A 294 23.23 -22.99 -2.75
C VAL A 294 23.97 -24.25 -3.20
N ALA A 295 24.73 -24.20 -4.29
CA ALA A 295 25.50 -25.34 -4.79
C ALA A 295 26.47 -25.88 -3.72
N ALA A 296 27.26 -25.00 -3.09
CA ALA A 296 28.19 -25.36 -2.03
C ALA A 296 27.50 -26.06 -0.85
N ARG A 297 26.24 -25.76 -0.55
CA ARG A 297 25.48 -26.43 0.52
C ARG A 297 25.14 -27.88 0.16
N PHE A 298 24.90 -28.19 -1.11
CA PHE A 298 24.50 -29.52 -1.57
C PHE A 298 25.69 -30.37 -2.04
N ASP A 299 26.72 -29.74 -2.61
CA ASP A 299 27.90 -30.44 -3.13
C ASP A 299 28.87 -30.87 -2.02
N ASN A 300 28.88 -30.16 -0.88
CA ASN A 300 29.61 -30.56 0.32
C ASN A 300 28.95 -31.73 1.08
N GLY A 301 27.86 -32.31 0.55
CA GLY A 301 27.11 -33.42 1.12
C GLY A 301 27.52 -34.82 0.64
N SER A 302 28.66 -34.98 -0.02
CA SER A 302 29.19 -36.31 -0.36
C SER A 302 29.85 -36.97 0.87
N TYR A 303 29.04 -37.62 1.70
CA TYR A 303 29.46 -38.65 2.67
C TYR A 303 28.79 -39.97 2.34
#